data_AF-A0A258I1W8-F1
#
_entry.id   AF-A0A258I1W8-F1
#
_cell.length_a   1.000
_cell.length_b   1.000
_cell.length_c   1.000
_cell.angle_alpha   90.00
_cell.angle_beta   90.00
_cell.angle_gamma   90.00
#
_symmetry.space_group_name_H-M   'P 1'
#
loop_
_entity.id
_entity.type
_entity.pdbx_description
1 polymer ?
#
loop_
_entity_poly.entity_id
_entity_poly.type
_entity_poly.pdbx_seq_one_letter_code
_entity_poly.pdbx_strand_id
1 'polypeptide(L)'
;MVALRLPFENARNRKALLLGLALFTGLGGVALLAQIEGDRGIPPIASNGDFEIRGIEVNVSGDNAEDARTNGWREAARLGWAKLWEANGSGGAAPGIDDSTLESMISAIVVEQEQIGPRRYIARLGVIFDRTRTSERLGMTGARARSAPMLVIPVLYQGGVATVFETRNPWQKAWAEYRTGNSAIDYVRPAGAGSDSLLLTAGQLDRRSRNWWRVILDEFGAADVIMPLARLDREYPGGPVRGTFTARFGPDNLFLGSFTLTARNEAEVPKMLEQAIGKLDRLFSDALAGGMLRPDPTLNIAPQIDPALIDQLIAAEGPARAASDAQTGPDAAPTAAATASAAVTSTVTVQFATPDGAAFDAGIAALRGLSGVKSAITTSTAIGGTSVMRVTYAGEIDALAAALKTQGWRVSAGADALSIRK
;
A
#
# COMPACT_ATOMS: atom_id res chain seq x y z
N MET A 1 -76.23 -21.51 -12.19
CA MET A 1 -75.96 -21.45 -13.64
C MET A 1 -75.18 -20.16 -13.86
N VAL A 2 -73.94 -20.09 -14.37
CA VAL A 2 -73.22 -20.90 -15.35
C VAL A 2 -71.74 -20.96 -14.93
N ALA A 3 -71.14 -22.15 -14.98
CA ALA A 3 -69.72 -22.36 -14.75
C ALA A 3 -68.94 -22.00 -16.02
N LEU A 4 -68.02 -21.04 -15.94
CA LEU A 4 -67.05 -20.79 -17.00
C LEU A 4 -65.89 -21.79 -16.85
N ARG A 5 -65.99 -22.92 -17.57
CA ARG A 5 -64.86 -23.83 -17.78
C ARG A 5 -63.94 -23.21 -18.83
N LEU A 6 -62.73 -22.83 -18.44
CA LEU A 6 -61.64 -22.62 -19.39
C LEU A 6 -60.93 -23.96 -19.63
N PRO A 7 -60.68 -24.35 -20.90
CA PRO A 7 -60.03 -25.60 -21.23
C PRO A 7 -58.55 -25.55 -20.84
N PHE A 8 -58.10 -26.59 -20.14
CA PHE A 8 -56.68 -26.89 -20.01
C PHE A 8 -56.15 -27.31 -21.38
N GLU A 9 -55.50 -26.39 -22.08
CA GLU A 9 -54.77 -26.71 -23.30
C GLU A 9 -53.27 -26.87 -23.01
N ASN A 10 -52.87 -28.15 -23.00
CA ASN A 10 -51.59 -28.72 -23.41
C ASN A 10 -50.28 -28.06 -22.96
N ALA A 11 -49.75 -28.59 -21.86
CA ALA A 11 -48.42 -29.18 -21.58
C ALA A 11 -47.22 -29.03 -22.56
N ARG A 12 -47.16 -28.04 -23.46
CA ARG A 12 -46.04 -27.85 -24.40
C ARG A 12 -45.14 -26.65 -24.06
N ASN A 13 -45.56 -25.80 -23.11
CA ASN A 13 -44.85 -24.56 -22.77
C ASN A 13 -44.20 -24.56 -21.37
N ARG A 14 -44.25 -25.67 -20.62
CA ARG A 14 -43.51 -25.77 -19.33
C ARG A 14 -41.99 -25.74 -19.52
N LYS A 15 -41.48 -26.27 -20.63
CA LYS A 15 -40.05 -26.18 -20.97
C LYS A 15 -39.64 -24.75 -21.33
N ALA A 16 -40.51 -23.98 -21.98
CA ALA A 16 -40.26 -22.57 -22.31
C ALA A 16 -40.29 -21.67 -21.06
N LEU A 17 -41.20 -21.94 -20.12
CA LEU A 17 -41.27 -21.21 -18.85
C LEU A 17 -40.08 -21.53 -17.93
N LEU A 18 -39.62 -22.79 -17.90
CA LEU A 18 -38.44 -23.19 -17.12
C LEU A 18 -37.13 -22.72 -17.76
N LEU A 19 -37.04 -22.64 -19.09
CA LEU A 19 -35.89 -22.02 -19.76
C LEU A 19 -35.84 -20.50 -19.48
N GLY A 20 -36.99 -19.82 -19.50
CA GLY A 20 -37.06 -18.39 -19.22
C GLY A 20 -36.63 -18.04 -17.79
N LEU A 21 -37.00 -18.86 -16.81
CA LEU A 21 -36.60 -18.64 -15.41
C LEU A 21 -35.13 -19.01 -15.15
N ALA A 22 -34.61 -20.06 -15.80
CA ALA A 22 -33.19 -20.44 -15.71
C ALA A 22 -32.26 -19.44 -16.44
N LEU A 23 -32.74 -18.79 -17.51
CA LEU A 23 -31.98 -17.74 -18.19
C LEU A 23 -31.93 -16.45 -17.36
N PHE A 24 -33.00 -16.13 -16.61
CA PHE A 24 -33.03 -14.96 -15.73
C PHE A 24 -32.22 -15.14 -14.43
N THR A 25 -32.17 -16.34 -13.85
CA THR A 25 -31.32 -16.62 -12.67
C THR A 25 -29.85 -16.88 -13.05
N GLY A 26 -29.59 -17.42 -14.24
CA GLY A 26 -28.23 -17.64 -14.75
C GLY A 26 -27.51 -16.35 -15.20
N LEU A 27 -28.24 -15.36 -15.73
CA LEU A 27 -27.68 -14.06 -16.12
C LEU A 27 -27.73 -13.00 -14.99
N GLY A 28 -28.62 -13.16 -14.01
CA GLY A 28 -28.71 -12.24 -12.86
C GLY A 28 -27.56 -12.36 -11.86
N GLY A 29 -26.95 -13.54 -11.71
CA GLY A 29 -25.82 -13.76 -10.79
C GLY A 29 -24.49 -13.16 -11.25
N VAL A 30 -24.28 -13.04 -12.57
CA VAL A 30 -23.04 -12.50 -13.16
C VAL A 30 -23.11 -10.99 -13.39
N ALA A 31 -24.31 -10.44 -13.57
CA ALA A 31 -24.52 -9.00 -13.76
C ALA A 31 -24.34 -8.16 -12.48
N LEU A 32 -24.35 -8.78 -11.29
CA LEU A 32 -24.10 -8.07 -10.02
C LEU A 32 -22.60 -7.96 -9.66
N LEU A 33 -21.72 -8.71 -10.31
CA LEU A 33 -20.27 -8.58 -10.12
C LEU A 33 -19.64 -7.54 -11.07
N ALA A 34 -20.28 -7.21 -12.19
CA ALA A 34 -19.70 -6.38 -13.24
C ALA A 34 -20.05 -4.88 -13.18
N GLN A 35 -20.82 -4.41 -12.20
CA GLN A 35 -21.22 -3.00 -12.11
C GLN A 35 -20.40 -2.17 -11.10
N ILE A 36 -19.29 -2.72 -10.58
CA ILE A 36 -18.29 -1.98 -9.78
C ILE A 36 -17.04 -1.61 -10.61
N GLU A 37 -16.94 -2.09 -11.86
CA GLU A 37 -15.91 -1.70 -12.85
C GLU A 37 -16.19 -0.33 -13.48
N GLY A 38 -16.49 0.67 -12.64
CA GLY A 38 -16.23 2.05 -13.04
C GLY A 38 -14.73 2.29 -13.06
N ASP A 39 -14.28 3.29 -13.82
CA ASP A 39 -12.90 3.81 -13.82
C ASP A 39 -12.60 4.51 -12.46
N ARG A 40 -12.64 3.74 -11.38
CA ARG A 40 -12.44 4.15 -9.99
C ARG A 40 -11.02 3.82 -9.56
N GLY A 41 -10.56 4.57 -8.58
CA GLY A 41 -9.24 4.38 -8.02
C GLY A 41 -8.12 5.02 -8.84
N ILE A 42 -7.07 5.47 -8.16
CA ILE A 42 -5.85 6.01 -8.74
C ILE A 42 -4.71 5.30 -8.01
N PRO A 43 -3.97 4.39 -8.66
CA PRO A 43 -2.91 3.64 -7.98
C PRO A 43 -1.83 4.62 -7.49
N PRO A 44 -1.41 4.53 -6.22
CA PRO A 44 -0.34 5.37 -5.72
C PRO A 44 0.99 5.07 -6.42
N ILE A 45 1.80 6.09 -6.61
CA ILE A 45 3.14 5.91 -7.12
C ILE A 45 4.03 5.30 -6.02
N ALA A 46 4.82 4.29 -6.39
CA ALA A 46 5.79 3.67 -5.48
C ALA A 46 6.86 4.70 -5.09
N SER A 47 7.13 4.84 -3.80
CA SER A 47 8.25 5.67 -3.31
C SER A 47 9.46 4.76 -3.13
N ASN A 48 10.55 5.03 -3.85
CA ASN A 48 11.81 4.28 -3.77
C ASN A 48 12.64 4.56 -2.50
N GLY A 49 12.06 5.26 -1.52
CA GLY A 49 12.71 5.57 -0.23
C GLY A 49 13.76 6.69 -0.29
N ASP A 50 14.19 7.09 -1.48
CA ASP A 50 15.08 8.23 -1.71
C ASP A 50 14.42 9.57 -1.38
N PHE A 51 15.25 10.60 -1.13
CA PHE A 51 14.74 11.93 -0.84
C PHE A 51 14.48 12.71 -2.12
N GLU A 52 13.22 13.05 -2.42
CA GLU A 52 12.86 13.81 -3.62
C GLU A 52 12.44 15.24 -3.27
N ILE A 53 13.02 16.23 -3.94
CA ILE A 53 12.62 17.65 -3.87
C ILE A 53 12.23 18.11 -5.27
N ARG A 54 11.01 18.63 -5.43
CA ARG A 54 10.44 19.06 -6.72
C ARG A 54 10.32 20.58 -6.83
N GLY A 55 10.00 21.05 -8.04
CA GLY A 55 9.67 22.45 -8.28
C GLY A 55 10.81 23.41 -7.94
N ILE A 56 12.05 23.01 -8.24
CA ILE A 56 13.23 23.87 -8.11
C ILE A 56 13.34 24.68 -9.40
N GLU A 57 13.01 25.96 -9.32
CA GLU A 57 13.12 26.89 -10.44
C GLU A 57 14.55 27.43 -10.51
N VAL A 58 15.21 27.26 -11.65
CA VAL A 58 16.55 27.77 -11.93
C VAL A 58 16.54 28.67 -13.14
N ASN A 59 17.31 29.76 -13.06
CA ASN A 59 17.52 30.70 -14.14
C ASN A 59 18.95 31.21 -14.05
N VAL A 60 19.84 30.59 -14.82
CA VAL A 60 21.28 30.86 -14.76
C VAL A 60 21.85 31.15 -16.14
N SER A 61 23.05 31.71 -16.16
CA SER A 61 23.82 31.95 -17.38
C SER A 61 25.13 31.15 -17.38
N GLY A 62 25.71 30.99 -18.56
CA GLY A 62 26.99 30.32 -18.75
C GLY A 62 27.69 30.79 -20.02
N ASP A 63 28.89 30.27 -20.27
CA ASP A 63 29.68 30.65 -21.43
C ASP A 63 29.14 30.12 -22.76
N ASN A 64 28.40 29.03 -22.69
CA ASN A 64 27.65 28.43 -23.78
C ASN A 64 26.43 27.69 -23.20
N ALA A 65 25.65 27.04 -24.06
CA ALA A 65 24.43 26.33 -23.67
C ALA A 65 24.68 25.21 -22.65
N GLU A 66 25.74 24.41 -22.84
CA GLU A 66 26.10 23.30 -21.96
C GLU A 66 26.61 23.78 -20.60
N ASP A 67 27.42 24.84 -20.58
CA ASP A 67 27.89 25.44 -19.34
C ASP A 67 26.74 26.07 -18.55
N ALA A 68 25.82 26.77 -19.22
CA ALA A 68 24.62 27.31 -18.59
C ALA A 68 23.75 26.19 -17.99
N ARG A 69 23.61 25.06 -18.68
CA ARG A 69 22.89 23.88 -18.19
C ARG A 69 23.56 23.28 -16.96
N THR A 70 24.87 23.08 -17.01
CA THR A 70 25.66 22.52 -15.90
C THR A 70 25.59 23.43 -14.67
N ASN A 71 25.68 24.75 -14.86
CA ASN A 71 25.46 25.74 -13.80
C ASN A 71 24.04 25.63 -13.23
N GLY A 72 23.04 25.34 -14.07
CA GLY A 72 21.65 25.19 -13.66
C GLY A 72 21.43 23.97 -12.79
N TRP A 73 22.08 22.86 -13.10
CA TRP A 73 22.03 21.64 -12.30
C TRP A 73 22.75 21.83 -10.95
N ARG A 74 23.91 22.49 -10.93
CA ARG A 74 24.60 22.84 -9.68
C ARG A 74 23.76 23.76 -8.79
N GLU A 75 23.11 24.77 -9.37
CA GLU A 75 22.20 25.63 -8.63
C GLU A 75 20.98 24.87 -8.10
N ALA A 76 20.38 24.01 -8.93
CA ALA A 76 19.25 23.18 -8.51
C ALA A 76 19.62 22.24 -7.35
N ALA A 77 20.82 21.66 -7.40
CA ALA A 77 21.35 20.84 -6.32
C ALA A 77 21.42 21.62 -5.00
N ARG A 78 21.97 22.84 -5.01
CA ARG A 78 22.09 23.67 -3.79
C ARG A 78 20.74 24.07 -3.23
N LEU A 79 19.82 24.53 -4.10
CA LEU A 79 18.46 24.87 -3.70
C LEU A 79 17.69 23.65 -3.19
N GLY A 80 17.89 22.49 -3.83
CA GLY A 80 17.31 21.21 -3.41
C GLY A 80 17.79 20.80 -2.02
N TRP A 81 19.09 20.92 -1.74
CA TRP A 81 19.65 20.65 -0.41
C TRP A 81 19.11 21.60 0.65
N ALA A 82 19.03 22.90 0.36
CA ALA A 82 18.48 23.88 1.29
C ALA A 82 17.01 23.55 1.65
N LYS A 83 16.19 23.23 0.64
CA LYS A 83 14.79 22.80 0.85
C LYS A 83 14.70 21.48 1.61
N LEU A 84 15.57 20.53 1.32
CA LEU A 84 15.62 19.25 2.03
C LEU A 84 15.96 19.46 3.50
N TRP A 85 16.95 20.31 3.80
CA TRP A 85 17.33 20.67 5.15
C TRP A 85 16.21 21.42 5.90
N GLU A 86 15.49 22.31 5.24
CA GLU A 86 14.34 22.99 5.87
C GLU A 86 13.27 21.98 6.32
N ALA A 87 13.04 20.94 5.52
CA ALA A 87 12.06 19.90 5.84
C ALA A 87 12.59 18.84 6.82
N ASN A 88 13.89 18.54 6.79
CA ASN A 88 14.47 17.36 7.42
C ASN A 88 15.77 17.59 8.19
N GLY A 89 16.23 18.81 8.35
CA GLY A 89 17.43 19.13 9.14
C GLY A 89 17.15 19.16 10.64
N SER A 90 18.20 19.40 11.42
CA SER A 90 18.12 19.60 12.88
C SER A 90 17.69 21.02 13.29
N GLY A 91 17.19 21.82 12.34
CA GLY A 91 16.88 23.24 12.51
C GLY A 91 18.04 24.15 12.12
N GLY A 92 17.73 25.43 11.82
CA GLY A 92 18.71 26.42 11.35
C GLY A 92 18.96 26.38 9.84
N ALA A 93 19.92 27.19 9.36
CA ALA A 93 20.29 27.22 7.96
C ALA A 93 21.01 25.93 7.53
N ALA A 94 20.82 25.52 6.27
CA ALA A 94 21.49 24.34 5.73
C ALA A 94 23.02 24.49 5.81
N PRO A 95 23.75 23.44 6.25
CA PRO A 95 25.20 23.45 6.23
C PRO A 95 25.71 23.72 4.82
N GLY A 96 26.75 24.56 4.72
CA GLY A 96 27.47 24.77 3.47
C GLY A 96 28.19 23.48 3.09
N ILE A 97 27.77 22.87 1.98
CA ILE A 97 28.38 21.68 1.39
C ILE A 97 28.99 22.10 0.06
N ASP A 98 30.18 21.59 -0.24
CA ASP A 98 30.82 21.81 -1.53
C ASP A 98 30.05 21.10 -2.66
N ASP A 99 30.09 21.68 -3.86
CA ASP A 99 29.33 21.16 -5.00
C ASP A 99 29.67 19.69 -5.32
N SER A 100 30.92 19.24 -5.09
CA SER A 100 31.34 17.86 -5.38
C SER A 100 30.72 16.84 -4.41
N THR A 101 30.69 17.18 -3.12
CA THR A 101 29.98 16.39 -2.11
C THR A 101 28.48 16.37 -2.40
N LEU A 102 27.91 17.51 -2.79
CA LEU A 102 26.49 17.62 -3.13
C LEU A 102 26.12 16.70 -4.30
N GLU A 103 26.93 16.72 -5.36
CA GLU A 103 26.74 15.89 -6.55
C GLU A 103 26.88 14.40 -6.23
N SER A 104 27.79 14.04 -5.30
CA SER A 104 27.91 12.66 -4.81
C SER A 104 26.68 12.14 -4.06
N MET A 105 25.85 13.04 -3.51
CA MET A 105 24.61 12.66 -2.81
C MET A 105 23.42 12.56 -3.76
N ILE A 106 23.51 13.12 -4.97
CA ILE A 106 22.42 13.11 -5.94
C ILE A 106 22.41 11.78 -6.68
N SER A 107 21.25 11.12 -6.64
CA SER A 107 20.98 9.90 -7.40
C SER A 107 20.48 10.24 -8.81
N ALA A 108 19.60 11.26 -8.92
CA ALA A 108 19.08 11.72 -10.20
C ALA A 108 18.58 13.16 -10.16
N ILE A 109 18.58 13.82 -11.33
CA ILE A 109 17.91 15.10 -11.57
C ILE A 109 16.78 14.86 -12.58
N VAL A 110 15.56 15.21 -12.19
CA VAL A 110 14.36 15.08 -13.02
C VAL A 110 14.06 16.43 -13.66
N VAL A 111 13.96 16.45 -14.98
CA VAL A 111 13.62 17.66 -15.73
C VAL A 111 12.10 17.76 -15.88
N GLU A 112 11.47 18.72 -15.21
CA GLU A 112 10.02 18.96 -15.34
C GLU A 112 9.71 19.88 -16.53
N GLN A 113 10.55 20.91 -16.71
CA GLN A 113 10.48 21.85 -17.83
C GLN A 113 11.87 22.43 -18.07
N GLU A 114 12.32 22.50 -19.32
CA GLU A 114 13.65 22.98 -19.67
C GLU A 114 13.58 23.88 -20.91
N GLN A 115 14.25 25.03 -20.83
CA GLN A 115 14.47 25.94 -21.94
C GLN A 115 15.95 26.34 -21.97
N ILE A 116 16.62 25.98 -23.07
CA ILE A 116 18.05 26.22 -23.27
C ILE A 116 18.22 27.30 -24.33
N GLY A 117 18.78 28.44 -23.94
CA GLY A 117 19.27 29.47 -24.84
C GLY A 117 20.78 29.39 -25.04
N PRO A 118 21.38 30.23 -25.90
CA PRO A 118 22.81 30.16 -26.22
C PRO A 118 23.75 30.32 -25.02
N ARG A 119 23.33 31.08 -24.00
CA ARG A 119 24.08 31.38 -22.76
C ARG A 119 23.18 31.46 -21.52
N ARG A 120 21.95 30.96 -21.62
CA ARG A 120 20.95 31.06 -20.55
C ARG A 120 20.18 29.76 -20.42
N TYR A 121 20.00 29.31 -19.19
CA TYR A 121 19.29 28.10 -18.85
C TYR A 121 18.16 28.43 -17.89
N ILE A 122 16.93 28.14 -18.30
CA ILE A 122 15.73 28.30 -17.46
C ILE A 122 15.07 26.93 -17.36
N ALA A 123 14.93 26.42 -16.15
CA ALA A 123 14.31 25.12 -15.94
C ALA A 123 13.56 25.05 -14.63
N ARG A 124 12.62 24.11 -14.57
CA ARG A 124 12.03 23.60 -13.34
C ARG A 124 12.47 22.16 -13.18
N LEU A 125 13.21 21.90 -12.12
CA LEU A 125 13.91 20.65 -11.87
C LEU A 125 13.43 20.01 -10.56
N GLY A 126 13.47 18.69 -10.53
CA GLY A 126 13.42 17.89 -9.32
C GLY A 126 14.80 17.28 -9.05
N VAL A 127 15.20 17.20 -7.79
CA VAL A 127 16.47 16.57 -7.38
C VAL A 127 16.14 15.41 -6.44
N ILE A 128 16.67 14.23 -6.78
CA ILE A 128 16.56 13.01 -5.99
C ILE A 128 17.91 12.77 -5.31
N PHE A 129 17.91 12.79 -3.99
CA PHE A 129 19.07 12.51 -3.16
C PHE A 129 19.02 11.07 -2.65
N ASP A 130 20.16 10.39 -2.72
CA ASP A 130 20.34 9.08 -2.13
C ASP A 130 20.11 9.15 -0.62
N ARG A 131 19.18 8.34 -0.12
CA ARG A 131 18.79 8.39 1.30
C ARG A 131 19.96 8.12 2.23
N THR A 132 20.78 7.12 1.93
CA THR A 132 21.85 6.64 2.82
C THR A 132 22.90 7.74 3.01
N ARG A 133 23.41 8.29 1.90
CA ARG A 133 24.44 9.34 1.91
C ARG A 133 23.93 10.64 2.54
N THR A 134 22.68 10.97 2.29
CA THR A 134 22.09 12.24 2.73
C THR A 134 21.67 12.21 4.20
N SER A 135 21.23 11.05 4.70
CA SER A 135 20.81 10.89 6.09
C SER A 135 21.94 11.16 7.10
N GLU A 136 23.16 10.71 6.80
CA GLU A 136 24.35 11.00 7.62
C GLU A 136 24.60 12.51 7.73
N ARG A 137 24.40 13.24 6.63
CA ARG A 137 24.62 14.70 6.56
C ARG A 137 23.51 15.51 7.21
N LEU A 138 22.27 15.01 7.21
CA LEU A 138 21.14 15.63 7.90
C LEU A 138 21.24 15.53 9.43
N GLY A 139 22.30 14.89 9.97
CA GLY A 139 22.40 14.59 11.39
C GLY A 139 21.32 13.58 11.82
N MET A 140 20.75 12.84 10.87
CA MET A 140 19.84 11.72 11.14
C MET A 140 20.67 10.49 11.54
N THR A 141 21.61 10.65 12.47
CA THR A 141 22.30 9.53 13.12
C THR A 141 21.38 8.95 14.19
N GLY A 142 20.39 8.20 13.71
CA GLY A 142 19.35 7.58 14.53
C GLY A 142 18.11 7.34 13.67
N ALA A 143 17.47 6.19 13.86
CA ALA A 143 16.16 5.97 13.26
C ALA A 143 15.22 7.08 13.76
N ARG A 144 14.85 8.03 12.89
CA ARG A 144 13.71 8.89 13.17
C ARG A 144 12.55 7.96 13.48
N ALA A 145 11.90 8.17 14.62
CA ALA A 145 10.69 7.45 14.96
C ALA A 145 9.73 7.61 13.79
N ARG A 146 9.55 6.53 13.03
CA ARG A 146 8.56 6.47 11.97
C ARG A 146 7.24 6.07 12.62
N SER A 147 6.12 6.58 12.12
CA SER A 147 4.82 6.08 12.56
C SER A 147 4.72 4.59 12.24
N ALA A 148 3.84 3.90 12.95
CA ALA A 148 3.29 2.65 12.43
C ALA A 148 2.55 2.94 11.09
N PRO A 149 2.24 1.91 10.27
CA PRO A 149 1.50 2.11 9.03
C PRO A 149 0.15 2.80 9.26
N MET A 150 -0.09 3.96 8.63
CA MET A 150 -1.28 4.79 8.78
C MET A 150 -2.11 4.76 7.50
N LEU A 151 -3.35 4.27 7.59
CA LEU A 151 -4.30 4.28 6.48
C LEU A 151 -4.73 5.70 6.13
N VAL A 152 -4.55 6.10 4.87
CA VAL A 152 -4.97 7.41 4.38
C VAL A 152 -6.39 7.36 3.84
N ILE A 153 -7.28 8.17 4.43
CA ILE A 153 -8.63 8.41 3.91
C ILE A 153 -8.72 9.86 3.40
N PRO A 154 -8.45 10.12 2.11
CA PRO A 154 -8.44 11.46 1.56
C PRO A 154 -9.87 11.95 1.29
N VAL A 155 -10.39 12.80 2.18
CA VAL A 155 -11.77 13.30 2.07
C VAL A 155 -11.78 14.63 1.35
N LEU A 156 -12.51 14.70 0.23
CA LEU A 156 -12.79 15.94 -0.49
C LEU A 156 -14.23 16.38 -0.21
N TYR A 157 -14.40 17.60 0.30
CA TYR A 157 -15.67 18.30 0.35
C TYR A 157 -15.74 19.28 -0.82
N GLN A 158 -16.70 19.07 -1.72
CA GLN A 158 -16.96 19.95 -2.85
C GLN A 158 -18.46 19.99 -3.14
N GLY A 159 -19.02 21.19 -3.34
CA GLY A 159 -20.45 21.35 -3.65
C GLY A 159 -21.37 20.80 -2.55
N GLY A 160 -20.93 20.83 -1.29
CA GLY A 160 -21.67 20.30 -0.15
C GLY A 160 -21.61 18.77 0.01
N VAL A 161 -20.93 18.05 -0.88
CA VAL A 161 -20.81 16.59 -0.83
C VAL A 161 -19.40 16.20 -0.41
N ALA A 162 -19.30 15.19 0.45
CA ALA A 162 -18.05 14.56 0.83
C ALA A 162 -17.80 13.31 -0.04
N THR A 163 -16.61 13.22 -0.63
CA THR A 163 -16.18 12.08 -1.45
C THR A 163 -14.77 11.65 -1.05
N VAL A 164 -14.52 10.35 -1.08
CA VAL A 164 -13.21 9.73 -0.82
C VAL A 164 -12.76 8.94 -2.05
N PHE A 165 -13.39 7.79 -2.29
CA PHE A 165 -13.06 6.85 -3.37
C PHE A 165 -14.28 6.45 -4.22
N GLU A 166 -15.48 6.97 -3.90
CA GLU A 166 -16.71 6.72 -4.64
C GLU A 166 -16.60 7.21 -6.10
N THR A 167 -15.83 8.29 -6.30
CA THR A 167 -15.46 8.86 -7.60
C THR A 167 -13.99 9.28 -7.61
N ARG A 168 -13.36 9.24 -8.79
CA ARG A 168 -12.03 9.84 -8.97
C ARG A 168 -12.11 11.33 -8.73
N ASN A 169 -11.29 11.82 -7.82
CA ASN A 169 -11.28 13.22 -7.44
C ASN A 169 -9.84 13.77 -7.37
N PRO A 170 -9.65 15.08 -7.52
CA PRO A 170 -8.31 15.68 -7.57
C PRO A 170 -7.53 15.50 -6.25
N TRP A 171 -8.21 15.32 -5.12
CA TRP A 171 -7.55 15.12 -3.83
C TRP A 171 -6.97 13.72 -3.69
N GLN A 172 -7.73 12.71 -4.09
CA GLN A 172 -7.26 11.34 -4.25
C GLN A 172 -6.04 11.29 -5.18
N LYS A 173 -6.13 11.96 -6.34
CA LYS A 173 -5.02 12.02 -7.30
C LYS A 173 -3.76 12.59 -6.66
N ALA A 174 -3.88 13.73 -5.98
CA ALA A 174 -2.74 14.37 -5.32
C ALA A 174 -2.10 13.46 -4.26
N TRP A 175 -2.91 12.73 -3.47
CA TRP A 175 -2.39 11.75 -2.51
C TRP A 175 -1.75 10.53 -3.16
N ALA A 176 -2.30 10.03 -4.27
CA ALA A 176 -1.71 8.94 -5.03
C ALA A 176 -0.36 9.33 -5.65
N GLU A 177 -0.24 10.56 -6.14
CA GLU A 177 0.98 11.13 -6.72
C GLU A 177 2.00 11.63 -5.67
N TYR A 178 1.61 11.70 -4.39
CA TYR A 178 2.51 12.15 -3.34
C TYR A 178 3.66 11.16 -3.13
N ARG A 179 4.88 11.66 -2.90
CA ARG A 179 6.05 10.83 -2.60
C ARG A 179 6.26 10.82 -1.09
N THR A 180 6.18 9.64 -0.50
CA THR A 180 6.18 9.47 0.96
C THR A 180 7.58 9.19 1.52
N GLY A 181 8.60 9.03 0.67
CA GLY A 181 9.97 8.67 1.06
C GLY A 181 10.58 9.61 2.09
N ASN A 182 10.20 10.88 2.07
CA ASN A 182 10.73 11.93 2.94
C ASN A 182 9.96 12.05 4.26
N SER A 183 8.80 11.41 4.39
CA SER A 183 7.92 11.59 5.55
C SER A 183 8.36 10.70 6.72
N ALA A 184 8.10 11.21 7.94
CA ALA A 184 8.15 10.40 9.16
C ALA A 184 6.91 9.50 9.30
N ILE A 185 5.87 9.72 8.50
CA ILE A 185 4.63 8.96 8.50
C ILE A 185 4.68 7.87 7.42
N ASP A 186 4.38 6.64 7.83
CA ASP A 186 4.23 5.51 6.93
C ASP A 186 2.81 5.47 6.36
N TYR A 187 2.60 6.13 5.22
CA TYR A 187 1.27 6.23 4.60
C TYR A 187 0.89 4.98 3.82
N VAL A 188 -0.11 4.25 4.31
CA VAL A 188 -0.84 3.22 3.56
C VAL A 188 -1.89 3.92 2.70
N ARG A 189 -1.69 3.95 1.39
CA ARG A 189 -2.54 4.66 0.43
C ARG A 189 -3.32 3.65 -0.41
N PRO A 190 -4.62 3.46 -0.18
CA PRO A 190 -5.44 2.61 -1.02
C PRO A 190 -5.55 3.18 -2.43
N ALA A 191 -5.59 2.30 -3.43
CA ALA A 191 -5.89 2.74 -4.78
C ALA A 191 -7.32 3.26 -4.87
N GLY A 192 -8.25 2.71 -4.08
CA GLY A 192 -9.67 3.09 -4.12
C GLY A 192 -10.43 2.42 -5.28
N ALA A 193 -9.91 1.31 -5.79
CA ALA A 193 -10.54 0.51 -6.84
C ALA A 193 -11.27 -0.70 -6.22
N GLY A 194 -12.25 -1.25 -6.94
CA GLY A 194 -12.97 -2.45 -6.48
C GLY A 194 -13.67 -2.26 -5.12
N SER A 195 -13.47 -3.21 -4.21
CA SER A 195 -14.05 -3.24 -2.86
C SER A 195 -13.60 -2.09 -1.98
N ASP A 196 -12.41 -1.51 -2.21
CA ASP A 196 -11.89 -0.37 -1.43
C ASP A 196 -12.89 0.79 -1.42
N SER A 197 -13.49 1.08 -2.57
CA SER A 197 -14.44 2.19 -2.74
C SER A 197 -15.75 2.00 -1.97
N LEU A 198 -16.08 0.76 -1.60
CA LEU A 198 -17.27 0.43 -0.80
C LEU A 198 -16.97 0.44 0.70
N LEU A 199 -15.74 0.09 1.08
CA LEU A 199 -15.29 0.07 2.47
C LEU A 199 -14.93 1.48 2.95
N LEU A 200 -14.19 2.22 2.13
CA LEU A 200 -13.65 3.54 2.46
C LEU A 200 -14.52 4.64 1.84
N THR A 201 -15.50 5.08 2.61
CA THR A 201 -16.45 6.12 2.22
C THR A 201 -16.38 7.32 3.17
N ALA A 202 -16.92 8.46 2.74
CA ALA A 202 -16.98 9.63 3.61
C ALA A 202 -17.77 9.38 4.91
N GLY A 203 -18.74 8.46 4.89
CA GLY A 203 -19.50 8.08 6.08
C GLY A 203 -18.68 7.37 7.16
N GLN A 204 -17.46 6.92 6.86
CA GLN A 204 -16.57 6.29 7.85
C GLN A 204 -16.01 7.30 8.85
N LEU A 205 -15.90 8.58 8.49
CA LEU A 205 -15.31 9.65 9.32
C LEU A 205 -15.93 9.77 10.71
N ASP A 206 -17.23 9.52 10.82
CA ASP A 206 -17.99 9.67 12.06
C ASP A 206 -18.22 8.32 12.77
N ARG A 207 -17.79 7.20 12.17
CA ARG A 207 -17.91 5.89 12.81
C ARG A 207 -16.83 5.75 13.87
N ARG A 208 -17.22 5.51 15.11
CA ARG A 208 -16.28 5.30 16.23
C ARG A 208 -16.05 3.83 16.59
N SER A 209 -16.78 2.91 15.94
CA SER A 209 -16.75 1.48 16.26
C SER A 209 -15.37 0.87 16.00
N ARG A 210 -14.67 0.49 17.06
CA ARG A 210 -13.33 -0.12 16.97
C ARG A 210 -13.33 -1.48 16.28
N ASN A 211 -14.39 -2.26 16.47
CA ASN A 211 -14.55 -3.53 15.75
C ASN A 211 -14.65 -3.34 14.24
N TRP A 212 -15.34 -2.30 13.80
CA TRP A 212 -15.45 -1.98 12.37
C TRP A 212 -14.12 -1.46 11.82
N TRP A 213 -13.47 -0.55 12.55
CA TRP A 213 -12.17 -0.02 12.16
C TRP A 213 -11.09 -1.08 12.09
N ARG A 214 -11.08 -2.04 13.03
CA ARG A 214 -10.16 -3.18 12.98
C ARG A 214 -10.31 -3.98 11.69
N VAL A 215 -11.54 -4.29 11.27
CA VAL A 215 -11.77 -5.00 9.99
C VAL A 215 -11.21 -4.21 8.81
N ILE A 216 -11.39 -2.89 8.78
CA ILE A 216 -10.84 -2.04 7.73
C ILE A 216 -9.31 -2.03 7.80
N LEU A 217 -8.74 -1.79 8.97
CA LEU A 217 -7.29 -1.67 9.15
C LEU A 217 -6.55 -2.98 8.87
N ASP A 218 -7.14 -4.12 9.25
CA ASP A 218 -6.62 -5.46 8.95
C ASP A 218 -6.60 -5.71 7.43
N GLU A 219 -7.65 -5.32 6.69
CA GLU A 219 -7.72 -5.45 5.23
C GLU A 219 -6.59 -4.68 4.52
N PHE A 220 -6.27 -3.48 5.02
CA PHE A 220 -5.23 -2.62 4.43
C PHE A 220 -3.84 -2.79 5.06
N GLY A 221 -3.68 -3.65 6.08
CA GLY A 221 -2.43 -3.83 6.81
C GLY A 221 -1.94 -2.56 7.52
N ALA A 222 -2.87 -1.74 8.00
CA ALA A 222 -2.59 -0.49 8.72
C ALA A 222 -2.77 -0.67 10.24
N ALA A 223 -2.01 0.09 11.03
CA ALA A 223 -2.12 0.08 12.49
C ALA A 223 -3.15 1.11 12.99
N ASP A 224 -3.34 2.20 12.27
CA ASP A 224 -4.35 3.23 12.57
C ASP A 224 -4.69 4.04 11.31
N VAL A 225 -5.56 5.04 11.43
CA VAL A 225 -6.09 5.84 10.33
C VAL A 225 -5.77 7.32 10.46
N ILE A 226 -5.48 7.97 9.34
CA ILE A 226 -5.44 9.42 9.22
C ILE A 226 -6.43 9.89 8.16
N MET A 227 -7.02 11.05 8.41
CA MET A 227 -8.09 11.61 7.61
C MET A 227 -7.70 13.03 7.21
N PRO A 228 -6.97 13.19 6.08
CA PRO A 228 -6.72 14.49 5.49
C PRO A 228 -7.94 14.99 4.73
N LEU A 229 -8.60 16.00 5.29
CA LEU A 229 -9.77 16.65 4.69
C LEU A 229 -9.34 17.85 3.84
N ALA A 230 -9.92 17.97 2.65
CA ALA A 230 -9.84 19.15 1.80
C ALA A 230 -11.25 19.66 1.49
N ARG A 231 -11.56 20.91 1.81
CA ARG A 231 -12.80 21.59 1.38
C ARG A 231 -12.45 22.62 0.33
N LEU A 232 -12.98 22.46 -0.88
CA LEU A 232 -12.74 23.36 -1.99
C LEU A 232 -13.99 24.20 -2.26
N ASP A 233 -13.90 25.48 -1.93
CA ASP A 233 -14.94 26.46 -2.17
C ASP A 233 -14.57 27.30 -3.40
N ARG A 234 -15.46 27.32 -4.40
CA ARG A 234 -15.31 28.13 -5.61
C ARG A 234 -16.20 29.35 -5.47
N GLU A 235 -15.61 30.53 -5.40
CA GLU A 235 -16.36 31.77 -5.19
C GLU A 235 -17.23 32.12 -6.41
N TYR A 236 -16.73 31.84 -7.62
CA TYR A 236 -17.43 32.01 -8.89
C TYR A 236 -16.75 31.17 -9.99
N PRO A 237 -17.44 30.85 -11.10
CA PRO A 237 -16.84 30.12 -12.22
C PRO A 237 -15.57 30.81 -12.73
N GLY A 238 -14.44 30.09 -12.76
CA GLY A 238 -13.13 30.62 -13.17
C GLY A 238 -12.42 31.50 -12.14
N GLY A 239 -13.05 31.76 -10.99
CA GLY A 239 -12.47 32.52 -9.88
C GLY A 239 -11.43 31.77 -9.07
N PRO A 240 -10.90 32.40 -8.00
CA PRO A 240 -10.01 31.73 -7.08
C PRO A 240 -10.72 30.57 -6.38
N VAL A 241 -9.96 29.50 -6.12
CA VAL A 241 -10.43 28.34 -5.38
C VAL A 241 -9.83 28.40 -3.98
N ARG A 242 -10.68 28.54 -2.96
CA ARG A 242 -10.26 28.54 -1.57
C ARG A 242 -10.29 27.11 -1.05
N GLY A 243 -9.13 26.60 -0.65
CA GLY A 243 -8.97 25.31 -0.02
C GLY A 243 -8.85 25.44 1.50
N THR A 244 -9.75 24.82 2.25
CA THR A 244 -9.59 24.62 3.70
C THR A 244 -9.17 23.18 3.96
N PHE A 245 -7.98 22.99 4.53
CA PHE A 245 -7.40 21.69 4.78
C PHE A 245 -7.40 21.40 6.28
N THR A 246 -7.69 20.16 6.66
CA THR A 246 -7.75 19.75 8.06
C THR A 246 -7.12 18.38 8.23
N ALA A 247 -6.18 18.26 9.16
CA ALA A 247 -5.56 17.01 9.56
C ALA A 247 -6.36 16.42 10.72
N ARG A 248 -6.82 15.16 10.56
CA ARG A 248 -7.49 14.41 11.62
C ARG A 248 -6.89 13.01 11.73
N PHE A 249 -7.02 12.43 12.91
CA PHE A 249 -6.38 11.16 13.27
C PHE A 249 -7.31 10.25 14.07
N GLY A 250 -7.14 8.95 13.84
CA GLY A 250 -7.69 7.88 14.63
C GLY A 250 -9.19 7.69 14.45
N PRO A 251 -9.74 6.60 15.00
CA PRO A 251 -11.14 6.25 14.79
C PRO A 251 -12.13 7.14 15.57
N ASP A 252 -11.62 8.00 16.46
CA ASP A 252 -12.39 9.04 17.15
C ASP A 252 -12.39 10.40 16.45
N ASN A 253 -11.75 10.49 15.28
CA ASN A 253 -11.73 11.68 14.45
C ASN A 253 -11.13 12.91 15.18
N LEU A 254 -10.00 12.68 15.86
CA LEU A 254 -9.25 13.68 16.62
C LEU A 254 -8.72 14.77 15.69
N PHE A 255 -8.95 16.04 16.04
CA PHE A 255 -8.44 17.18 15.30
C PHE A 255 -6.97 17.44 15.63
N LEU A 256 -6.11 17.51 14.61
CA LEU A 256 -4.70 17.83 14.76
C LEU A 256 -4.38 19.28 14.37
N GLY A 257 -5.05 19.79 13.33
CA GLY A 257 -4.81 21.16 12.86
C GLY A 257 -5.53 21.47 11.55
N SER A 258 -5.57 22.74 11.19
CA SER A 258 -6.16 23.20 9.93
C SER A 258 -5.45 24.43 9.40
N PHE A 259 -5.46 24.59 8.08
CA PHE A 259 -4.95 25.79 7.40
C PHE A 259 -5.72 26.01 6.10
N THR A 260 -5.57 27.21 5.54
CA THR A 260 -6.17 27.57 4.25
C THR A 260 -5.12 27.88 3.21
N LEU A 261 -5.39 27.52 1.96
CA LEU A 261 -4.65 27.98 0.79
C LEU A 261 -5.64 28.52 -0.25
N THR A 262 -5.14 29.32 -1.18
CA THR A 262 -5.95 29.88 -2.26
C THR A 262 -5.21 29.69 -3.57
N ALA A 263 -5.85 29.01 -4.52
CA ALA A 263 -5.42 28.94 -5.91
C ALA A 263 -6.04 30.13 -6.67
N ARG A 264 -5.29 30.78 -7.56
CA ARG A 264 -5.80 31.97 -8.27
C ARG A 264 -6.87 31.62 -9.31
N ASN A 265 -6.87 30.38 -9.79
CA ASN A 265 -7.77 29.83 -10.79
C ASN A 265 -7.78 28.30 -10.70
N GLU A 266 -8.65 27.65 -11.49
CA GLU A 266 -8.79 26.19 -11.51
C GLU A 266 -7.49 25.48 -11.93
N ALA A 267 -6.68 26.08 -12.81
CA ALA A 267 -5.42 25.49 -13.27
C ALA A 267 -4.34 25.41 -12.18
N GLU A 268 -4.42 26.27 -11.16
CA GLU A 268 -3.51 26.26 -10.01
C GLU A 268 -3.96 25.30 -8.88
N VAL A 269 -5.17 24.73 -8.96
CA VAL A 269 -5.69 23.81 -7.93
C VAL A 269 -4.76 22.62 -7.69
N PRO A 270 -4.25 21.89 -8.71
CA PRO A 270 -3.33 20.77 -8.47
C PRO A 270 -2.09 21.18 -7.67
N LYS A 271 -1.49 22.34 -7.98
CA LYS A 271 -0.33 22.88 -7.25
C LYS A 271 -0.69 23.22 -5.81
N MET A 272 -1.86 23.79 -5.57
CA MET A 272 -2.37 24.07 -4.23
C MET A 272 -2.56 22.77 -3.42
N LEU A 273 -3.10 21.72 -4.03
CA LEU A 273 -3.30 20.42 -3.36
C LEU A 273 -1.96 19.77 -2.98
N GLU A 274 -0.97 19.81 -3.87
CA GLU A 274 0.39 19.32 -3.55
C GLU A 274 1.01 20.09 -2.37
N GLN A 275 0.93 21.42 -2.38
CA GLN A 275 1.38 22.25 -1.26
C GLN A 275 0.62 21.94 0.04
N ALA A 276 -0.67 21.65 -0.06
CA ALA A 276 -1.48 21.27 1.09
C ALA A 276 -1.03 19.93 1.69
N ILE A 277 -0.73 18.92 0.86
CA ILE A 277 -0.23 17.63 1.35
C ILE A 277 1.08 17.83 2.11
N GLY A 278 2.02 18.62 1.59
CA GLY A 278 3.27 18.92 2.30
C GLY A 278 3.06 19.63 3.65
N LYS A 279 2.04 20.49 3.78
CA LYS A 279 1.68 21.11 5.07
C LYS A 279 0.96 20.13 6.02
N LEU A 280 0.11 19.26 5.50
CA LEU A 280 -0.54 18.20 6.29
C LEU A 280 0.49 17.20 6.80
N ASP A 281 1.47 16.83 5.98
CA ASP A 281 2.56 15.94 6.35
C ASP A 281 3.37 16.48 7.53
N ARG A 282 3.64 17.80 7.55
CA ARG A 282 4.24 18.46 8.72
C ARG A 282 3.35 18.37 9.94
N LEU A 283 2.05 18.65 9.84
CA LEU A 283 1.12 18.52 10.96
C LEU A 283 1.07 17.10 11.53
N PHE A 284 1.08 16.08 10.67
CA PHE A 284 1.15 14.69 11.11
C PHE A 284 2.52 14.37 11.74
N SER A 285 3.62 14.79 11.12
CA SER A 285 4.97 14.56 11.66
C SER A 285 5.17 15.24 13.03
N ASP A 286 4.66 16.45 13.21
CA ASP A 286 4.67 17.18 14.47
C ASP A 286 3.81 16.48 15.53
N ALA A 287 2.62 15.99 15.16
CA ALA A 287 1.77 15.22 16.05
C ALA A 287 2.40 13.86 16.45
N LEU A 288 3.19 13.24 15.57
CA LEU A 288 3.99 12.05 15.90
C LEU A 288 5.11 12.38 16.88
N ALA A 289 5.87 13.45 16.62
CA ALA A 289 6.93 13.93 17.51
C ALA A 289 6.38 14.31 18.90
N GLY A 290 5.17 14.89 18.93
CA GLY A 290 4.43 15.19 20.16
C GLY A 290 3.78 13.98 20.84
N GLY A 291 3.86 12.79 20.27
CA GLY A 291 3.32 11.55 20.84
C GLY A 291 1.80 11.41 20.77
N MET A 292 1.12 12.22 19.94
CA MET A 292 -0.33 12.14 19.69
C MET A 292 -0.70 11.07 18.66
N LEU A 293 0.16 10.85 17.65
CA LEU A 293 -0.01 9.79 16.63
C LEU A 293 0.51 8.44 17.16
N ARG A 294 -0.18 7.90 18.16
CA ARG A 294 0.05 6.55 18.67
C ARG A 294 -1.11 5.66 18.23
N PRO A 295 -0.84 4.48 17.63
CA PRO A 295 -1.89 3.53 17.30
C PRO A 295 -2.76 3.25 18.51
N ASP A 296 -4.08 3.35 18.33
CA ASP A 296 -5.02 3.09 19.42
C ASP A 296 -4.85 1.64 19.93
N PRO A 297 -4.51 1.44 21.22
CA PRO A 297 -4.27 0.11 21.77
C PRO A 297 -5.50 -0.80 21.69
N THR A 298 -6.70 -0.23 21.61
CA THR A 298 -7.96 -0.99 21.47
C THR A 298 -8.17 -1.56 20.06
N LEU A 299 -7.43 -1.07 19.06
CA LEU A 299 -7.40 -1.66 17.72
C LEU A 299 -6.49 -2.89 17.69
N ASN A 300 -5.47 -2.93 18.57
CA ASN A 300 -4.49 -4.00 18.70
C ASN A 300 -4.79 -4.89 19.91
N ILE A 301 -5.85 -5.68 19.85
CA ILE A 301 -5.97 -6.86 20.70
C ILE A 301 -5.44 -8.02 19.87
N ALA A 302 -4.12 -8.24 19.93
CA ALA A 302 -3.62 -9.58 19.67
C ALA A 302 -4.47 -10.53 20.53
N PRO A 303 -5.03 -11.63 19.97
CA PRO A 303 -5.82 -12.54 20.77
C PRO A 303 -4.95 -12.95 21.96
N GLN A 304 -5.30 -12.48 23.15
CA GLN A 304 -4.69 -12.96 24.38
C GLN A 304 -5.24 -14.37 24.56
N ILE A 305 -4.63 -15.32 23.87
CA ILE A 305 -4.89 -16.72 24.08
C ILE A 305 -4.40 -16.99 25.49
N ASP A 306 -5.33 -17.25 26.40
CA ASP A 306 -5.02 -17.61 27.78
C ASP A 306 -4.07 -18.83 27.75
N PRO A 307 -2.86 -18.75 28.30
CA PRO A 307 -1.94 -19.89 28.36
C PRO A 307 -2.61 -21.12 28.96
N ALA A 308 -3.54 -20.94 29.92
CA ALA A 308 -4.29 -22.03 30.52
C ALA A 308 -5.24 -22.72 29.54
N LEU A 309 -5.74 -22.01 28.51
CA LEU A 309 -6.56 -22.60 27.46
C LEU A 309 -5.71 -23.40 26.47
N ILE A 310 -4.47 -22.95 26.20
CA ILE A 310 -3.48 -23.69 25.41
C ILE A 310 -3.13 -24.99 26.14
N ASP A 311 -2.84 -24.91 27.44
CA ASP A 311 -2.51 -26.08 28.26
C ASP A 311 -3.68 -27.06 28.37
N GLN A 312 -4.92 -26.57 28.45
CA GLN A 312 -6.13 -27.41 28.45
C GLN A 312 -6.39 -28.09 27.11
N LEU A 313 -6.15 -27.40 25.98
CA LEU A 313 -6.26 -27.99 24.65
C LEU A 313 -5.18 -29.07 24.43
N ILE A 314 -3.96 -28.82 24.89
CA ILE A 314 -2.85 -29.79 24.86
C ILE A 314 -3.14 -31.00 25.77
N ALA A 315 -3.76 -30.78 26.94
CA ALA A 315 -4.15 -31.86 27.85
C ALA A 315 -5.35 -32.69 27.34
N ALA A 316 -6.25 -32.07 26.56
CA ALA A 316 -7.41 -32.72 25.95
C ALA A 316 -7.02 -33.54 24.70
N GLU A 317 -5.99 -33.13 23.96
CA GLU A 317 -5.32 -33.92 22.94
C GLU A 317 -4.40 -34.97 23.61
N GLY A 318 -5.02 -35.95 24.30
CA GLY A 318 -4.29 -37.10 24.85
C GLY A 318 -3.38 -37.77 23.81
N PRO A 319 -2.31 -38.47 24.25
CA PRO A 319 -1.22 -38.90 23.37
C PRO A 319 -1.73 -39.74 22.21
N ALA A 320 -1.33 -39.36 20.99
CA ALA A 320 -1.65 -40.08 19.77
C ALA A 320 -1.28 -41.56 19.93
N ARG A 321 -2.26 -42.45 19.75
CA ARG A 321 -2.02 -43.90 19.68
C ARG A 321 -1.11 -44.17 18.48
N ALA A 322 0.17 -44.41 18.76
CA ALA A 322 1.11 -44.92 17.79
C ALA A 322 0.69 -46.34 17.38
N ALA A 323 0.53 -46.56 16.07
CA ALA A 323 0.39 -47.88 15.51
C ALA A 323 1.65 -48.70 15.82
N SER A 324 1.43 -49.90 16.37
CA SER A 324 2.43 -50.92 16.61
C SER A 324 2.95 -51.50 15.29
N ASP A 325 4.27 -51.60 15.15
CA ASP A 325 4.94 -52.89 14.92
C ASP A 325 6.48 -52.78 14.98
N ALA A 326 7.08 -53.93 15.28
CA ALA A 326 8.50 -54.32 15.28
C ALA A 326 9.32 -54.13 16.56
N GLN A 327 9.44 -55.26 17.27
CA GLN A 327 10.32 -55.57 18.40
C GLN A 327 11.79 -55.80 17.98
N THR A 328 12.74 -55.38 18.84
CA THR A 328 13.84 -56.24 19.33
C THR A 328 14.44 -55.65 20.62
N GLY A 329 14.79 -56.54 21.55
CA GLY A 329 15.08 -56.28 22.97
C GLY A 329 16.53 -55.90 23.34
N PRO A 330 16.94 -56.08 24.62
CA PRO A 330 17.55 -55.01 25.41
C PRO A 330 19.02 -55.26 25.78
N ASP A 331 19.84 -54.20 25.92
CA ASP A 331 20.52 -53.81 27.19
C ASP A 331 21.45 -52.57 27.00
N ALA A 332 21.75 -51.91 28.13
CA ALA A 332 22.76 -50.87 28.38
C ALA A 332 22.39 -49.38 28.14
N ALA A 333 22.15 -48.67 29.25
CA ALA A 333 22.26 -47.22 29.39
C ALA A 333 23.75 -46.80 29.59
N PRO A 334 24.11 -45.50 29.67
CA PRO A 334 23.40 -44.26 29.33
C PRO A 334 24.21 -43.34 28.36
N THR A 335 23.57 -42.49 27.55
CA THR A 335 24.18 -41.25 27.01
C THR A 335 23.10 -40.23 26.63
N ALA A 336 23.46 -38.96 26.81
CA ALA A 336 22.65 -37.76 26.86
C ALA A 336 21.78 -37.43 25.63
N ALA A 337 20.71 -36.68 25.95
CA ALA A 337 20.10 -35.58 25.21
C ALA A 337 19.61 -35.80 23.76
N ALA A 338 18.29 -35.71 23.58
CA ALA A 338 17.71 -35.05 22.40
C ALA A 338 16.31 -34.51 22.74
N THR A 339 16.22 -33.19 22.82
CA THR A 339 15.01 -32.36 22.81
C THR A 339 14.21 -32.65 21.54
N ALA A 340 12.92 -32.94 21.65
CA ALA A 340 12.02 -33.00 20.49
C ALA A 340 11.69 -31.58 20.04
N SER A 341 12.18 -31.23 18.85
CA SER A 341 12.11 -29.92 18.21
C SER A 341 10.67 -29.44 17.97
N ALA A 342 10.45 -28.15 18.24
CA ALA A 342 9.29 -27.40 17.77
C ALA A 342 9.15 -27.54 16.24
N ALA A 343 7.92 -27.71 15.76
CA ALA A 343 7.64 -27.79 14.32
C ALA A 343 8.07 -26.49 13.63
N VAL A 344 9.16 -26.56 12.87
CA VAL A 344 9.73 -25.43 12.12
C VAL A 344 8.72 -25.01 11.06
N THR A 345 8.17 -23.81 11.20
CA THR A 345 7.33 -23.19 10.17
C THR A 345 8.16 -22.17 9.42
N SER A 346 8.35 -22.34 8.12
CA SER A 346 9.13 -21.45 7.27
C SER A 346 8.22 -20.57 6.41
N THR A 347 8.60 -19.31 6.23
CA THR A 347 7.96 -18.42 5.26
C THR A 347 8.88 -18.26 4.07
N VAL A 348 8.42 -18.70 2.90
CA VAL A 348 9.23 -18.81 1.69
C VAL A 348 8.63 -17.95 0.59
N THR A 349 9.48 -17.19 -0.12
CA THR A 349 9.06 -16.44 -1.30
C THR A 349 9.14 -17.32 -2.54
N VAL A 350 8.01 -17.60 -3.18
CA VAL A 350 7.94 -18.43 -4.39
C VAL A 350 7.69 -17.56 -5.61
N GLN A 351 8.63 -17.57 -6.56
CA GLN A 351 8.52 -16.91 -7.86
C GLN A 351 8.12 -17.94 -8.91
N PHE A 352 7.13 -17.64 -9.75
CA PHE A 352 6.71 -18.56 -10.81
C PHE A 352 6.43 -17.84 -12.12
N ALA A 353 6.84 -18.46 -13.22
CA ALA A 353 6.63 -17.90 -14.55
C ALA A 353 5.15 -17.96 -14.93
N THR A 354 4.59 -16.83 -15.32
CA THR A 354 3.18 -16.66 -15.67
C THR A 354 3.03 -16.05 -17.06
N PRO A 355 3.24 -16.86 -18.13
CA PRO A 355 3.09 -16.40 -19.50
C PRO A 355 1.65 -15.99 -19.84
N ASP A 356 0.65 -16.63 -19.21
CA ASP A 356 -0.77 -16.34 -19.38
C ASP A 356 -1.55 -16.51 -18.06
N GLY A 357 -2.87 -16.23 -18.09
CA GLY A 357 -3.73 -16.36 -16.91
C GLY A 357 -3.94 -17.81 -16.45
N ALA A 358 -3.93 -18.78 -17.37
CA ALA A 358 -4.09 -20.19 -17.04
C ALA A 358 -2.87 -20.72 -16.26
N ALA A 359 -1.66 -20.28 -16.62
CA ALA A 359 -0.44 -20.57 -15.89
C ALA A 359 -0.44 -19.94 -14.49
N PHE A 360 -1.08 -18.77 -14.34
CA PHE A 360 -1.24 -18.12 -13.03
C PHE A 360 -2.14 -18.94 -12.10
N ASP A 361 -3.32 -19.33 -12.57
CA ASP A 361 -4.25 -20.14 -11.80
C ASP A 361 -3.67 -21.52 -11.45
N ALA A 362 -2.93 -22.14 -12.39
CA ALA A 362 -2.25 -23.41 -12.16
C ALA A 362 -1.13 -23.30 -11.10
N GLY A 363 -0.39 -22.19 -11.08
CA GLY A 363 0.65 -21.94 -10.07
C GLY A 363 0.07 -21.75 -8.67
N ILE A 364 -1.02 -21.01 -8.56
CA ILE A 364 -1.73 -20.81 -7.28
C ILE A 364 -2.32 -22.12 -6.77
N ALA A 365 -3.02 -22.86 -7.65
CA ALA A 365 -3.64 -24.12 -7.28
C ALA A 365 -2.61 -25.16 -6.84
N ALA A 366 -1.47 -25.24 -7.52
CA ALA A 366 -0.38 -26.14 -7.14
C ALA A 366 0.14 -25.85 -5.74
N LEU A 367 0.48 -24.58 -5.44
CA LEU A 367 1.04 -24.19 -4.15
C LEU A 367 0.03 -24.31 -3.00
N ARG A 368 -1.26 -24.02 -3.22
CA ARG A 368 -2.30 -24.24 -2.20
C ARG A 368 -2.64 -25.72 -1.99
N GLY A 369 -2.41 -26.56 -3.00
CA GLY A 369 -2.69 -27.99 -2.97
C GLY A 369 -1.62 -28.83 -2.27
N LEU A 370 -0.48 -28.23 -1.87
CA LEU A 370 0.58 -28.96 -1.18
C LEU A 370 0.23 -29.20 0.29
N SER A 371 0.39 -30.45 0.72
CA SER A 371 0.30 -30.84 2.13
C SER A 371 1.34 -30.09 2.95
N GLY A 372 0.91 -29.38 3.99
CA GLY A 372 1.79 -28.59 4.87
C GLY A 372 1.83 -27.08 4.57
N VAL A 373 1.23 -26.61 3.46
CA VAL A 373 1.05 -25.17 3.23
C VAL A 373 -0.05 -24.64 4.15
N LYS A 374 0.31 -23.67 5.00
CA LYS A 374 -0.60 -22.99 5.94
C LYS A 374 -1.24 -21.76 5.31
N SER A 375 -0.49 -21.04 4.49
CA SER A 375 -0.98 -19.90 3.71
C SER A 375 -0.18 -19.70 2.44
N ALA A 376 -0.84 -19.25 1.37
CA ALA A 376 -0.21 -18.86 0.12
C ALA A 376 -0.86 -17.57 -0.39
N ILE A 377 -0.13 -16.45 -0.28
CA ILE A 377 -0.63 -15.10 -0.57
C ILE A 377 0.16 -14.51 -1.73
N THR A 378 -0.52 -14.19 -2.83
CA THR A 378 0.10 -13.56 -3.99
C THR A 378 0.52 -12.13 -3.63
N THR A 379 1.82 -11.86 -3.65
CA THR A 379 2.38 -10.54 -3.32
C THR A 379 2.57 -9.68 -4.57
N SER A 380 2.69 -10.29 -5.75
CA SER A 380 2.79 -9.60 -7.04
C SER A 380 2.28 -10.50 -8.16
N THR A 381 1.45 -9.94 -9.04
CA THR A 381 0.90 -10.63 -10.21
C THR A 381 1.40 -9.95 -11.48
N ALA A 382 2.07 -10.71 -12.35
CA ALA A 382 2.54 -10.24 -13.64
C ALA A 382 2.22 -11.27 -14.74
N ILE A 383 1.10 -11.06 -15.44
CA ILE A 383 0.71 -11.87 -16.60
C ILE A 383 1.60 -11.47 -17.79
N GLY A 384 2.26 -12.45 -18.41
CA GLY A 384 3.35 -12.24 -19.37
C GLY A 384 4.74 -12.11 -18.72
N GLY A 385 4.86 -12.33 -17.40
CA GLY A 385 6.08 -12.14 -16.63
C GLY A 385 6.27 -13.20 -15.53
N THR A 386 6.78 -12.79 -14.37
CA THR A 386 6.96 -13.68 -13.21
C THR A 386 6.13 -13.17 -12.04
N SER A 387 5.22 -14.00 -11.55
CA SER A 387 4.42 -13.71 -10.37
C SER A 387 5.15 -14.16 -9.11
N VAL A 388 4.90 -13.47 -8.00
CA VAL A 388 5.54 -13.75 -6.71
C VAL A 388 4.47 -14.03 -5.66
N MET A 389 4.65 -15.11 -4.92
CA MET A 389 3.76 -15.54 -3.85
C MET A 389 4.55 -15.81 -2.58
N ARG A 390 4.01 -15.40 -1.44
CA ARG A 390 4.54 -15.74 -0.12
C ARG A 390 3.81 -16.97 0.41
N VAL A 391 4.58 -18.02 0.73
CA VAL A 391 4.04 -19.29 1.19
C VAL A 391 4.56 -19.57 2.59
N THR A 392 3.64 -19.81 3.53
CA THR A 392 3.98 -20.28 4.87
C THR A 392 3.79 -21.78 4.90
N TYR A 393 4.87 -22.50 5.17
CA TYR A 393 4.93 -23.96 5.10
C TYR A 393 5.33 -24.54 6.46
N ALA A 394 4.61 -25.58 6.89
CA ALA A 394 4.91 -26.34 8.09
C ALA A 394 6.03 -27.36 7.78
N GLY A 395 7.26 -26.87 7.72
CA GLY A 395 8.49 -27.61 7.47
C GLY A 395 9.59 -26.70 6.90
N GLU A 396 10.71 -27.29 6.53
CA GLU A 396 11.83 -26.57 5.90
C GLU A 396 11.62 -26.36 4.39
N ILE A 397 12.32 -25.37 3.83
CA ILE A 397 12.23 -24.97 2.42
C ILE A 397 12.53 -26.12 1.44
N ASP A 398 13.43 -27.03 1.82
CA ASP A 398 13.80 -28.19 0.99
C ASP A 398 12.66 -29.21 0.86
N ALA A 399 11.84 -29.36 1.92
CA ALA A 399 10.67 -30.22 1.89
C ALA A 399 9.57 -29.64 0.98
N LEU A 400 9.39 -28.32 0.99
CA LEU A 400 8.50 -27.61 0.06
C LEU A 400 8.99 -27.76 -1.39
N ALA A 401 10.29 -27.61 -1.63
CA ALA A 401 10.89 -27.78 -2.96
C ALA A 401 10.72 -29.23 -3.47
N ALA A 402 10.86 -30.24 -2.62
CA ALA A 402 10.64 -31.64 -2.96
C ALA A 402 9.16 -31.90 -3.33
N ALA A 403 8.22 -31.36 -2.55
CA ALA A 403 6.78 -31.52 -2.81
C ALA A 403 6.33 -30.83 -4.12
N LEU A 404 6.98 -29.73 -4.51
CA LEU A 404 6.74 -29.09 -5.80
C LEU A 404 7.29 -29.92 -6.97
N LYS A 405 8.47 -30.55 -6.79
CA LYS A 405 9.06 -31.44 -7.80
C LYS A 405 8.20 -32.68 -8.04
N THR A 406 7.58 -33.25 -7.01
CA THR A 406 6.67 -34.41 -7.18
C THR A 406 5.39 -34.06 -7.93
N GLN A 407 4.93 -32.80 -7.87
CA GLN A 407 3.85 -32.28 -8.70
C GLN A 407 4.28 -31.89 -10.13
N GLY A 408 5.52 -32.21 -10.52
CA GLY A 408 6.04 -32.00 -11.87
C GLY A 408 6.58 -30.59 -12.13
N TRP A 409 6.77 -29.76 -11.11
CA TRP A 409 7.39 -28.44 -11.26
C TRP A 409 8.91 -28.55 -11.22
N ARG A 410 9.58 -27.80 -12.11
CA ARG A 410 11.02 -27.58 -11.98
C ARG A 410 11.25 -26.47 -10.97
N VAL A 411 11.98 -26.79 -9.91
CA VAL A 411 12.26 -25.88 -8.78
C VAL A 411 13.74 -25.53 -8.74
N SER A 412 14.06 -24.25 -8.64
CA SER A 412 15.38 -23.70 -8.32
C SER A 412 15.33 -23.05 -6.95
N ALA A 413 16.15 -23.49 -6.02
CA ALA A 413 16.17 -22.98 -4.65
C ALA A 413 17.26 -21.91 -4.45
N GLY A 414 16.91 -20.83 -3.74
CA GLY A 414 17.82 -19.86 -3.13
C GLY A 414 17.67 -19.88 -1.60
N ALA A 415 18.39 -19.00 -0.88
CA ALA A 415 18.47 -19.03 0.58
C ALA A 415 17.09 -19.00 1.29
N ASP A 416 16.17 -18.13 0.85
CA ASP A 416 14.80 -17.99 1.41
C ASP A 416 13.72 -17.89 0.31
N ALA A 417 14.07 -18.29 -0.92
CA ALA A 417 13.22 -18.15 -2.08
C ALA A 417 13.27 -19.37 -3.00
N LEU A 418 12.14 -19.71 -3.61
CA LEU A 418 12.03 -20.76 -4.61
C LEU A 418 11.57 -20.15 -5.92
N SER A 419 12.26 -20.45 -7.02
CA SER A 419 11.76 -20.18 -8.37
C SER A 419 11.20 -21.48 -8.95
N ILE A 420 9.95 -21.46 -9.40
CA ILE A 420 9.28 -22.61 -10.00
C ILE A 420 8.85 -22.32 -11.44
N ARG A 421 8.98 -23.33 -12.29
CA ARG A 421 8.50 -23.30 -13.67
C ARG A 421 7.91 -24.66 -14.01
N LYS A 422 6.81 -24.65 -14.77
CA LYS A 422 6.19 -25.87 -15.27
C LYS A 422 6.92 -26.33 -16.53
#